data_AF-A0A1F9I3T2-F1
#
_entry.id   AF-A0A1F9I3T2-F1
#
_cell.length_a   1.000
_cell.length_b   1.000
_cell.length_c   1.000
_cell.angle_alpha   90.00
_cell.angle_beta   90.00
_cell.angle_gamma   90.00
#
_symmetry.space_group_name_H-M   'P 1'
#
loop_
_entity.id
_entity.type
_entity.pdbx_description
1 polymer ?
#
loop_
_entity_poly.entity_id
_entity_poly.type
_entity_poly.pdbx_seq_one_letter_code
_entity_poly.pdbx_strand_id
1 'polypeptide(L)'
;MADQDSGAKLTQAEFVKKAIISLRKDPYKGIHTVYSGFNEAFRAYFNEDPIKWTNQLSSEGVIEIRPARGGVMLYLPGEAPTRSTGKDVLKKMGL
;
A
#
# COMPACT_ATOMS: atom_id res chain seq x y z
N MET A 1 20.21 -8.96 11.16
CA MET A 1 19.36 -9.89 10.36
C MET A 1 18.45 -9.04 9.49
N ALA A 2 18.51 -9.04 8.15
CA ALA A 2 19.25 -9.88 7.22
C ALA A 2 19.57 -9.06 5.96
N ASP A 3 20.85 -9.02 5.60
CA ASP A 3 21.30 -8.78 4.24
C ASP A 3 20.93 -10.00 3.39
N GLN A 4 20.09 -9.78 2.36
CA GLN A 4 19.88 -10.71 1.26
C GLN A 4 19.58 -9.89 -0.01
N ASP A 5 20.58 -9.19 -0.55
CA ASP A 5 20.58 -8.77 -1.95
C ASP A 5 21.44 -9.77 -2.74
N SER A 6 20.85 -10.95 -2.96
CA SER A 6 21.22 -11.78 -4.10
C SER A 6 20.33 -11.31 -5.24
N GLY A 7 20.87 -11.13 -6.45
CA GLY A 7 20.17 -10.59 -7.65
C GLY A 7 18.99 -11.41 -8.19
N ALA A 8 18.17 -11.98 -7.31
CA ALA A 8 16.89 -12.58 -7.58
C ALA A 8 15.84 -11.48 -7.75
N LYS A 9 14.97 -11.67 -8.74
CA LYS A 9 13.81 -10.80 -8.95
C LYS A 9 12.99 -10.74 -7.65
N LEU A 10 12.57 -9.54 -7.27
CA LEU A 10 11.66 -9.36 -6.13
C LEU A 10 10.39 -10.17 -6.38
N THR A 11 9.84 -10.78 -5.33
CA THR A 11 8.47 -11.31 -5.40
C THR A 11 7.48 -10.14 -5.40
N GLN A 12 6.24 -10.40 -5.78
CA GLN A 12 5.18 -9.38 -5.81
C GLN A 12 4.99 -8.76 -4.42
N ALA A 13 4.98 -9.57 -3.37
CA ALA A 13 4.87 -9.12 -1.99
C ALA A 13 6.01 -8.18 -1.60
N GLU A 14 7.26 -8.57 -1.87
CA GLU A 14 8.44 -7.78 -1.52
C GLU A 14 8.51 -6.49 -2.35
N PHE A 15 8.14 -6.56 -3.63
CA PHE A 15 8.01 -5.38 -4.48
C PHE A 15 6.99 -4.38 -3.92
N VAL A 16 5.81 -4.84 -3.51
CA VAL A 16 4.77 -3.94 -2.98
C VAL A 16 5.20 -3.30 -1.67
N LYS A 17 5.75 -4.07 -0.73
CA LYS A 17 6.28 -3.52 0.54
C LYS A 17 7.38 -2.49 0.29
N LYS A 18 8.34 -2.82 -0.58
CA LYS A 18 9.43 -1.92 -0.95
C LYS A 18 8.90 -0.64 -1.61
N ALA A 19 7.91 -0.75 -2.49
CA ALA A 19 7.26 0.40 -3.11
C ALA A 19 6.55 1.29 -2.08
N ILE A 20 5.81 0.71 -1.11
CA ILE A 20 5.17 1.49 -0.03
C ILE A 20 6.23 2.27 0.75
N ILE A 21 7.32 1.64 1.16
CA ILE A 21 8.37 2.29 1.95
C ILE A 21 9.13 3.35 1.15
N SER A 22 9.40 3.10 -0.14
CA SER A 22 10.21 3.98 -0.98
C SER A 22 9.43 5.16 -1.56
N LEU A 23 8.14 4.97 -1.83
CA LEU A 23 7.28 5.97 -2.49
C LEU A 23 6.38 6.73 -1.50
N ARG A 24 6.23 6.25 -0.25
CA ARG A 24 5.49 7.01 0.77
C ARG A 24 6.19 8.33 1.06
N LYS A 25 5.40 9.37 1.29
CA LYS A 25 5.87 10.70 1.66
C LYS A 25 5.36 11.01 3.06
N ASP A 26 6.25 11.47 3.94
CA ASP A 26 5.85 11.92 5.27
C ASP A 26 4.81 13.05 5.17
N PRO A 27 3.75 13.07 6.01
CA PRO A 27 3.45 12.18 7.15
C PRO A 27 2.60 10.94 6.81
N TYR A 28 2.46 10.61 5.53
CA TYR A 28 1.59 9.53 5.08
C TYR A 28 2.28 8.17 5.13
N LYS A 29 1.60 7.18 5.71
CA LYS A 29 2.11 5.80 5.86
C LYS A 29 1.84 4.87 4.67
N GLY A 30 1.29 5.40 3.59
CA GLY A 30 0.88 4.60 2.43
C GLY A 30 1.03 5.34 1.12
N ILE A 31 0.75 4.64 0.02
CA ILE A 31 0.92 5.16 -1.35
C ILE A 31 -0.37 4.99 -2.16
N HIS A 32 -0.65 5.92 -3.05
CA HIS A 32 -1.77 5.80 -3.98
C HIS A 32 -1.34 5.04 -5.23
N THR A 33 -2.03 3.95 -5.57
CA THR A 33 -1.69 3.06 -6.72
C THR A 33 -1.50 3.79 -8.06
N VAL A 34 -2.35 4.79 -8.34
CA VAL A 34 -2.25 5.62 -9.55
C VAL A 34 -1.21 6.74 -9.41
N TYR A 35 -1.42 7.70 -8.49
CA TYR A 35 -0.56 8.89 -8.38
C TYR A 35 0.90 8.62 -7.99
N SER A 36 1.21 7.46 -7.40
CA SER A 36 2.61 7.09 -7.10
C SER A 36 3.36 6.47 -8.28
N GLY A 37 2.68 6.18 -9.40
CA GLY A 37 3.25 5.41 -10.51
C GLY A 37 3.41 3.92 -10.21
N PHE A 38 2.90 3.44 -9.06
CA PHE A 38 3.03 2.03 -8.66
C PHE A 38 2.50 1.06 -9.71
N ASN A 39 1.34 1.32 -10.30
CA ASN A 39 0.74 0.44 -11.29
C ASN A 39 1.62 0.29 -12.55
N GLU A 40 2.22 1.37 -13.02
CA GLU A 40 3.11 1.36 -14.18
C GLU A 40 4.41 0.63 -13.87
N ALA A 41 5.01 0.91 -12.70
CA ALA A 41 6.22 0.23 -12.25
C ALA A 41 6.02 -1.28 -12.06
N PHE A 42 4.88 -1.69 -11.47
CA PHE A 42 4.56 -3.09 -11.27
C PHE A 42 4.39 -3.84 -12.58
N ARG A 43 3.66 -3.25 -13.53
CA ARG A 43 3.49 -3.82 -14.88
C ARG A 43 4.81 -3.90 -15.63
N ALA A 44 5.67 -2.87 -15.54
CA ALA A 44 6.98 -2.88 -16.17
C ALA A 44 7.91 -3.97 -15.59
N TYR A 45 7.80 -4.25 -14.30
CA TYR A 45 8.67 -5.24 -13.63
C TYR A 45 8.20 -6.69 -13.81
N PHE A 46 6.89 -6.94 -13.68
CA PHE A 46 6.32 -8.30 -13.68
C PHE A 46 5.56 -8.65 -14.96
N ASN A 47 5.13 -7.66 -15.75
CA ASN A 47 4.19 -7.85 -16.86
C ASN A 47 2.87 -8.52 -16.43
N GLU A 48 2.43 -8.22 -15.19
CA GLU A 48 1.23 -8.76 -14.56
C GLU A 48 0.25 -7.65 -14.15
N ASP A 49 -1.00 -8.02 -13.86
CA ASP A 49 -2.00 -7.06 -13.40
C ASP A 49 -1.80 -6.70 -11.90
N PRO A 50 -1.50 -5.43 -11.57
CA PRO A 50 -1.26 -5.00 -10.19
C PRO A 50 -2.52 -5.08 -9.33
N ILE A 51 -3.71 -4.94 -9.91
CA ILE A 51 -4.98 -4.96 -9.16
C ILE A 51 -5.22 -6.37 -8.63
N LYS A 52 -5.05 -7.39 -9.46
CA LYS A 52 -5.14 -8.81 -9.04
C LYS A 52 -4.20 -9.10 -7.87
N TRP A 53 -2.92 -8.74 -8.00
CA TRP A 53 -1.90 -9.05 -7.00
C TRP A 53 -2.09 -8.28 -5.70
N THR A 54 -2.37 -6.98 -5.77
CA THR A 54 -2.64 -6.19 -4.56
C THR A 54 -3.85 -6.71 -3.80
N ASN A 55 -4.96 -7.03 -4.49
CA ASN A 55 -6.13 -7.64 -3.86
C ASN A 55 -5.79 -8.98 -3.20
N GLN A 56 -5.05 -9.85 -3.89
CA GLN A 56 -4.63 -11.13 -3.33
C GLN A 56 -3.78 -10.94 -2.07
N LEU A 57 -2.74 -10.11 -2.14
CA LEU A 57 -1.86 -9.79 -1.01
C LEU A 57 -2.62 -9.15 0.16
N SER A 58 -3.67 -8.38 -0.13
CA SER A 58 -4.54 -7.83 0.90
C SER A 58 -5.41 -8.89 1.56
N SER A 59 -5.94 -9.84 0.80
CA SER A 59 -6.68 -10.98 1.35
C SER A 59 -5.80 -11.91 2.18
N GLU A 60 -4.52 -12.02 1.83
CA GLU A 60 -3.50 -12.77 2.57
C GLU A 60 -2.99 -12.01 3.83
N GLY A 61 -3.40 -10.75 4.02
CA GLY A 61 -2.96 -9.92 5.14
C GLY A 61 -1.53 -9.41 5.03
N VAL A 62 -0.91 -9.52 3.86
CA VAL A 62 0.46 -9.06 3.58
C VAL A 62 0.52 -7.53 3.45
N ILE A 63 -0.56 -6.92 2.97
CA ILE A 63 -0.75 -5.46 2.86
C ILE A 63 -2.17 -5.08 3.26
N GLU A 64 -2.42 -3.80 3.50
CA GLU A 64 -3.77 -3.25 3.65
C GLU A 64 -4.14 -2.35 2.48
N ILE A 65 -5.35 -2.54 1.95
CA ILE A 65 -5.93 -1.70 0.90
C ILE A 65 -7.04 -0.84 1.49
N ARG A 66 -7.02 0.47 1.17
CA ARG A 66 -8.14 1.37 1.45
C ARG A 66 -8.65 2.02 0.16
N PRO A 67 -9.97 2.04 -0.07
CA PRO A 67 -10.53 2.73 -1.22
C PRO A 67 -10.25 4.24 -1.11
N ALA A 68 -9.89 4.86 -2.23
CA ALA A 68 -9.63 6.28 -2.34
C ALA A 68 -10.22 6.84 -3.64
N ARG A 69 -10.24 8.17 -3.80
CA ARG A 69 -10.75 8.80 -5.02
C ARG A 69 -9.85 8.46 -6.21
N GLY A 70 -10.38 7.71 -7.17
CA GLY A 70 -9.66 7.34 -8.40
C GLY A 70 -8.73 6.15 -8.25
N GLY A 71 -8.88 5.32 -7.21
CA GLY A 71 -8.09 4.10 -7.05
C GLY A 71 -8.10 3.61 -5.61
N VAL A 72 -6.97 3.06 -5.19
CA VAL A 72 -6.76 2.57 -3.83
C VAL A 72 -5.44 3.05 -3.25
N MET A 73 -5.42 3.16 -1.93
CA MET A 73 -4.23 3.37 -1.12
C MET A 73 -3.72 2.03 -0.61
N LEU A 74 -2.41 1.81 -0.73
CA LEU A 74 -1.69 0.66 -0.20
C LEU A 74 -0.96 1.05 1.08
N TYR A 75 -1.05 0.21 2.11
CA TYR A 75 -0.36 0.38 3.38
C TYR A 75 0.31 -0.93 3.80
N LEU A 76 1.34 -0.82 4.63
CA LEU A 76 1.83 -1.97 5.37
C LEU A 76 0.76 -2.40 6.41
N PRO A 77 0.74 -3.69 6.79
CA PRO A 77 -0.19 -4.17 7.81
C PRO A 77 -0.09 -3.37 9.11
N GLY A 78 -1.21 -2.84 9.59
CA GLY A 78 -1.29 -2.03 10.82
C GLY A 78 -0.87 -0.57 10.65
N GLU A 79 -0.43 -0.14 9.46
CA GLU A 79 -0.09 1.26 9.19
C GLU A 79 -1.26 2.05 8.57
N ALA A 80 -2.32 1.38 8.14
CA ALA A 80 -3.48 2.06 7.58
C ALA A 80 -4.16 2.96 8.64
N PRO A 81 -4.59 4.17 8.28
CA PRO A 81 -5.31 5.04 9.20
C PRO A 81 -6.62 4.38 9.62
N THR A 82 -6.84 4.29 10.93
CA THR A 82 -8.13 3.88 11.48
C THR A 82 -9.18 4.90 11.07
N ARG A 83 -10.30 4.42 10.51
CA ARG A 83 -11.45 5.30 10.24
C ARG A 83 -11.93 5.84 11.58
N SER A 84 -11.72 7.14 11.82
CA SER A 84 -12.49 7.85 12.83
C SER A 84 -13.96 7.67 12.47
N THR A 85 -14.74 7.00 13.32
CA THR A 85 -16.18 6.96 13.14
C THR A 85 -16.73 8.37 13.21
N GLY A 86 -17.91 8.63 12.63
CA GLY A 86 -18.56 9.94 12.77
C GLY A 86 -18.67 10.37 14.25
N LYS A 87 -18.83 9.40 15.15
CA LYS A 87 -18.79 9.60 16.61
C LYS A 87 -17.44 10.12 17.12
N ASP A 88 -16.32 9.60 16.64
CA ASP A 88 -14.97 10.09 16.97
C ASP A 88 -14.73 11.52 16.48
N VAL A 89 -15.28 11.85 15.30
CA VAL A 89 -15.16 13.20 14.72
C VAL A 89 -15.99 14.20 15.50
N LEU A 90 -17.25 13.86 15.83
CA LEU A 90 -18.13 14.68 16.67
C LEU A 90 -17.50 14.96 18.03
N LYS A 91 -16.98 13.92 18.69
CA LYS A 91 -16.29 14.04 19.98
C LYS A 91 -15.04 14.92 19.93
N LYS A 92 -14.26 14.88 18.82
CA LYS A 92 -13.11 15.78 18.61
C LYS A 92 -13.53 17.22 18.30
N MET A 93 -14.71 17.42 17.75
CA MET A 93 -15.29 18.75 17.50
C MET A 93 -15.97 19.34 18.74
N GLY A 94 -16.07 18.60 19.84
CA GLY A 94 -16.76 19.04 21.06
C GLY A 94 -18.28 19.07 20.93
N LEU A 95 -18.84 18.29 19.99
CA LEU A 95 -20.27 18.14 19.72
C LEU A 95 -20.83 16.87 20.37
#